data_AF-A0A7R9WVZ3-F1
#
_entry.id   AF-A0A7R9WVZ3-F1
#
_cell.length_a   1.000
_cell.length_b   1.000
_cell.length_c   1.000
_cell.angle_alpha   90.00
_cell.angle_beta   90.00
_cell.angle_gamma   90.00
#
_symmetry.space_group_name_H-M   'P 1'
#
loop_
_entity.id
_entity.type
_entity.pdbx_description
1 polymer ?
#
loop_
_entity_poly.entity_id
_entity_poly.type
_entity_poly.pdbx_seq_one_letter_code
_entity_poly.pdbx_strand_id
1 'polypeptide(L)'
;SKRRKQKNKRGDNYQAFLKNAAQDGDSQNSDEDGEDEEEEQLIQVTKLNVLDPAGNLGTYNGTLDVKTGKPTGNGRIEYSGAGWYEGEWWDGAWNGQGRHCKSNGDLYEGTFLDHIKHGLGRYEYADGTRVFTGRYVQGQRVEGTMQYQDGSKYQGQWYNGKRHGRGTYQFSDGSIYKGEFVKDRIHGAGQLVWPDGGRYVGEWSLGKRHGTGREFLADGTLRREGTWRDGSPI
;
A
#
# COMPACT_ATOMS: atom_id res chain seq x y z
N SER A 1 22.99 -3.48 -42.75
CA SER A 1 23.44 -4.35 -41.64
C SER A 1 22.41 -4.24 -40.52
N LYS A 2 21.26 -4.93 -40.54
CA LYS A 2 20.96 -6.35 -40.20
C LYS A 2 21.58 -6.84 -38.88
N ARG A 3 20.79 -6.78 -37.80
CA ARG A 3 20.48 -7.86 -36.82
C ARG A 3 19.74 -7.25 -35.62
N ARG A 4 18.83 -7.91 -34.89
CA ARG A 4 17.76 -8.90 -35.13
C ARG A 4 17.09 -9.05 -33.75
N LYS A 5 15.76 -9.14 -33.71
CA LYS A 5 14.96 -9.53 -32.53
C LYS A 5 15.46 -10.86 -31.93
N GLN A 6 15.47 -10.97 -30.60
CA GLN A 6 15.58 -12.23 -29.85
C GLN A 6 14.68 -12.06 -28.61
N LYS A 7 13.36 -12.31 -28.70
CA LYS A 7 12.70 -13.56 -28.27
C LYS A 7 13.51 -14.34 -27.23
N ASN A 8 13.20 -14.15 -25.95
CA ASN A 8 13.54 -15.13 -24.92
C ASN A 8 12.33 -16.05 -24.71
N LYS A 9 12.41 -17.21 -25.36
CA LYS A 9 11.69 -18.42 -24.99
C LYS A 9 12.23 -18.89 -23.63
N ARG A 10 11.40 -18.89 -22.58
CA ARG A 10 11.55 -19.74 -21.39
C ARG A 10 10.17 -20.13 -20.85
N GLY A 11 9.32 -20.64 -21.75
CA GLY A 11 8.39 -21.70 -21.42
C GLY A 11 8.99 -22.94 -22.05
N ASP A 12 9.49 -23.85 -21.24
CA ASP A 12 9.86 -25.24 -21.57
C ASP A 12 10.61 -25.82 -20.36
N ASN A 13 9.89 -26.18 -19.29
CA ASN A 13 10.30 -27.26 -18.39
C ASN A 13 9.24 -27.77 -17.39
N TYR A 14 7.94 -27.46 -17.57
CA TYR A 14 6.88 -27.94 -16.66
C TYR A 14 6.08 -29.14 -17.19
N GLN A 15 6.37 -29.61 -18.41
CA GLN A 15 5.62 -30.69 -19.07
C GLN A 15 6.21 -32.10 -18.86
N ALA A 16 7.28 -32.24 -18.07
CA ALA A 16 7.98 -33.52 -17.88
C ALA A 16 7.50 -34.34 -16.66
N PHE A 17 6.59 -33.81 -15.83
CA PHE A 17 6.20 -34.47 -14.57
C PHE A 17 4.76 -35.06 -14.55
N LEU A 18 3.99 -34.93 -15.63
CA LEU A 18 2.57 -35.34 -15.66
C LEU A 18 2.25 -36.50 -16.62
N LYS A 19 3.25 -37.21 -17.16
CA LYS A 19 3.02 -38.32 -18.13
C LYS A 19 2.94 -39.73 -17.55
N ASN A 20 2.49 -39.91 -16.31
CA ASN A 20 2.28 -41.26 -15.73
C ASN A 20 0.98 -41.38 -14.93
N ALA A 21 -0.13 -40.91 -15.48
CA ALA A 21 -1.47 -41.38 -15.11
C ALA A 21 -2.41 -41.24 -16.31
N ALA A 22 -3.21 -42.29 -16.55
CA ALA A 22 -4.19 -42.49 -17.62
C ALA A 22 -3.64 -42.96 -18.99
N GLN A 23 -3.57 -44.29 -19.12
CA GLN A 23 -3.73 -45.01 -20.40
C GLN A 23 -5.23 -45.28 -20.66
N ASP A 24 -5.53 -45.34 -21.97
CA ASP A 24 -6.67 -45.95 -22.66
C ASP A 24 -7.96 -45.14 -22.89
N GLY A 25 -8.28 -44.96 -24.18
CA GLY A 25 -9.58 -44.52 -24.69
C GLY A 25 -9.50 -43.86 -26.07
N ASP A 26 -9.81 -44.63 -27.12
CA ASP A 26 -9.72 -44.27 -28.56
C ASP A 26 -11.00 -43.64 -29.12
N SER A 27 -10.80 -42.79 -30.14
CA SER A 27 -11.67 -42.46 -31.30
C SER A 27 -12.83 -41.42 -31.23
N GLN A 28 -12.65 -40.41 -32.12
CA GLN A 28 -13.56 -39.81 -33.12
C GLN A 28 -14.46 -38.58 -32.83
N ASN A 29 -14.07 -37.47 -33.49
CA ASN A 29 -14.79 -36.38 -34.19
C ASN A 29 -16.18 -35.89 -33.71
N SER A 30 -16.29 -34.59 -33.46
CA SER A 30 -17.12 -33.68 -34.29
C SER A 30 -16.80 -32.21 -33.98
N ASP A 31 -16.74 -31.41 -35.05
CA ASP A 31 -16.54 -29.96 -35.01
C ASP A 31 -17.82 -29.27 -34.49
N GLU A 32 -17.74 -28.67 -33.30
CA GLU A 32 -18.69 -27.66 -32.83
C GLU A 32 -17.87 -26.46 -32.33
N ASP A 33 -17.95 -25.34 -33.06
CA ASP A 33 -17.50 -24.02 -32.60
C ASP A 33 -18.44 -23.55 -31.46
N GLY A 34 -18.27 -24.15 -30.28
CA GLY A 34 -18.71 -23.59 -29.02
C GLY A 34 -17.61 -22.69 -28.48
N GLU A 35 -17.91 -21.43 -28.19
CA GLU A 35 -17.10 -20.70 -27.23
C GLU A 35 -17.30 -21.39 -25.87
N ASP A 36 -16.49 -22.43 -25.62
CA ASP A 36 -16.43 -23.12 -24.36
C ASP A 36 -16.07 -22.09 -23.29
N GLU A 37 -17.07 -21.64 -22.52
CA GLU A 37 -16.86 -21.10 -21.18
C GLU A 37 -16.29 -22.25 -20.33
N GLU A 38 -15.01 -22.56 -20.52
CA GLU A 38 -14.28 -23.56 -19.75
C GLU A 38 -14.35 -23.15 -18.28
N GLU A 39 -15.19 -23.86 -17.51
CA GLU A 39 -15.29 -23.69 -16.07
C GLU A 39 -13.90 -23.76 -15.42
N GLU A 40 -13.57 -22.77 -14.60
CA GLU A 40 -12.34 -22.78 -13.81
C GLU A 40 -12.28 -24.04 -12.95
N GLN A 41 -11.39 -24.97 -13.30
CA GLN A 41 -11.16 -26.16 -12.50
C GLN A 41 -10.18 -25.81 -11.39
N LEU A 42 -10.66 -25.85 -10.15
CA LEU A 42 -9.91 -25.44 -8.97
C LEU A 42 -9.50 -26.66 -8.12
N ILE A 43 -8.27 -26.67 -7.63
CA ILE A 43 -7.78 -27.67 -6.67
C ILE A 43 -7.25 -27.01 -5.40
N GLN A 44 -7.45 -27.68 -4.26
CA GLN A 44 -6.88 -27.27 -2.99
C GLN A 44 -5.54 -27.99 -2.76
N VAL A 45 -4.53 -27.23 -2.35
CA VAL A 45 -3.23 -27.77 -1.94
C VAL A 45 -2.89 -27.35 -0.53
N THR A 46 -2.40 -28.29 0.29
CA THR A 46 -2.05 -28.02 1.68
C THR A 46 -0.59 -27.64 1.87
N LYS A 47 0.28 -28.00 0.91
CA LYS A 47 1.69 -27.63 0.89
C LYS A 47 2.28 -27.78 -0.51
N LEU A 48 2.58 -26.67 -1.17
CA LEU A 48 3.26 -26.63 -2.45
C LEU A 48 4.37 -25.58 -2.44
N ASN A 49 5.57 -25.94 -2.91
CA ASN A 49 6.61 -24.94 -3.12
C ASN A 49 6.31 -24.17 -4.40
N VAL A 50 6.07 -22.87 -4.30
CA VAL A 50 5.80 -21.98 -5.43
C VAL A 50 6.76 -20.80 -5.40
N LEU A 51 7.08 -20.25 -6.58
CA LEU A 51 7.78 -18.98 -6.67
C LEU A 51 6.74 -17.87 -6.65
N ASP A 52 6.98 -16.84 -5.84
CA ASP A 52 6.28 -15.58 -6.03
C ASP A 52 6.75 -14.90 -7.33
N PRO A 53 6.04 -13.88 -7.82
CA PRO A 53 6.46 -13.18 -9.04
C PRO A 53 7.74 -12.34 -8.92
N ALA A 54 8.28 -12.16 -7.71
CA ALA A 54 9.63 -11.66 -7.50
C ALA A 54 10.70 -12.77 -7.56
N GLY A 55 10.29 -14.03 -7.76
CA GLY A 55 11.15 -15.21 -7.85
C GLY A 55 11.53 -15.81 -6.50
N ASN A 56 10.87 -15.42 -5.41
CA ASN A 56 11.13 -15.97 -4.09
C ASN A 56 10.37 -17.28 -3.88
N LEU A 57 11.10 -18.32 -3.46
CA LEU A 57 10.49 -19.61 -3.14
C LEU A 57 9.74 -19.53 -1.81
N GLY A 58 8.46 -19.83 -1.83
CA GLY A 58 7.61 -19.92 -0.65
C GLY A 58 6.85 -21.25 -0.58
N THR A 59 6.42 -21.61 0.63
CA THR A 59 5.49 -22.72 0.85
C THR A 59 4.06 -22.18 0.82
N TYR A 60 3.28 -22.63 -0.16
CA TYR A 60 1.91 -22.22 -0.40
C TYR A 60 0.90 -23.27 0.11
N ASN A 61 -0.19 -22.79 0.67
CA ASN A 61 -1.40 -23.52 1.03
C ASN A 61 -2.59 -22.71 0.53
N GLY A 62 -3.44 -23.29 -0.31
CA GLY A 62 -4.59 -22.61 -0.86
C GLY A 62 -5.06 -23.22 -2.17
N THR A 63 -5.75 -22.41 -2.97
CA THR A 63 -6.35 -22.86 -4.23
C THR A 63 -5.39 -22.67 -5.40
N LEU A 64 -5.37 -23.61 -6.34
CA LEU A 64 -4.71 -23.47 -7.64
C LEU A 64 -5.73 -23.64 -8.75
N ASP A 65 -5.50 -22.93 -9.85
CA ASP A 65 -6.13 -23.23 -11.12
C ASP A 65 -5.45 -24.46 -11.75
N VAL A 66 -6.24 -25.47 -12.13
CA VAL A 66 -5.73 -26.77 -12.64
C VAL A 66 -5.01 -26.60 -13.97
N LYS A 67 -5.48 -25.68 -14.82
CA LYS A 67 -4.96 -25.49 -16.18
C LYS A 67 -3.58 -24.84 -16.17
N THR A 68 -3.41 -23.82 -15.33
CA THR A 68 -2.20 -23.01 -15.23
C THR A 68 -1.26 -23.50 -14.13
N GLY A 69 -1.77 -24.22 -13.14
CA GLY A 69 -1.06 -24.63 -11.93
C GLY A 69 -0.72 -23.45 -10.99
N LYS A 70 -1.33 -22.28 -11.21
CA LYS A 70 -1.00 -21.05 -10.46
C LYS A 70 -1.95 -20.82 -9.28
N PRO A 71 -1.48 -20.19 -8.20
CA PRO A 71 -2.33 -19.70 -7.13
C PRO A 71 -3.50 -18.85 -7.63
N THR A 72 -4.71 -19.18 -7.19
CA THR A 72 -5.95 -18.44 -7.43
C THR A 72 -6.85 -18.52 -6.20
N GLY A 73 -7.94 -17.76 -6.14
CA GLY A 73 -8.86 -17.77 -5.01
C GLY A 73 -8.18 -17.37 -3.70
N ASN A 74 -8.42 -18.09 -2.60
CA ASN A 74 -7.77 -17.80 -1.32
C ASN A 74 -6.56 -18.71 -1.09
N GLY A 75 -5.52 -18.15 -0.48
CA GLY A 75 -4.34 -18.90 -0.09
C GLY A 75 -3.34 -18.11 0.74
N ARG A 76 -2.38 -18.84 1.31
CA ARG A 76 -1.31 -18.34 2.16
C ARG A 76 0.02 -18.86 1.67
N ILE A 77 0.99 -17.97 1.56
CA ILE A 77 2.38 -18.29 1.24
C ILE A 77 3.30 -17.84 2.38
N GLU A 78 4.19 -18.72 2.80
CA GLU A 78 5.25 -18.43 3.76
C GLU A 78 6.62 -18.49 3.07
N TYR A 79 7.46 -17.49 3.31
CA TYR A 79 8.82 -17.45 2.82
C TYR A 79 9.80 -17.69 3.98
N SER A 80 10.73 -18.62 3.80
CA SER A 80 11.76 -18.89 4.80
C SER A 80 12.56 -17.62 5.09
N GLY A 81 12.37 -17.03 6.28
CA GLY A 81 13.05 -15.82 6.72
C GLY A 81 12.61 -14.50 6.05
N ALA A 82 11.62 -14.49 5.15
CA ALA A 82 11.23 -13.28 4.41
C ALA A 82 9.81 -12.75 4.72
N GLY A 83 9.01 -13.50 5.48
CA GLY A 83 7.65 -13.11 5.89
C GLY A 83 6.57 -14.02 5.30
N TRP A 84 5.33 -13.53 5.23
CA TRP A 84 4.20 -14.27 4.68
C TRP A 84 3.15 -13.36 4.07
N TYR A 85 2.37 -13.90 3.14
CA TYR A 85 1.14 -13.30 2.63
C TYR A 85 -0.02 -14.29 2.77
N GLU A 86 -1.20 -13.78 3.11
CA GLU A 86 -2.46 -14.51 3.17
C GLU A 86 -3.56 -13.64 2.59
N GLY A 87 -4.33 -14.18 1.66
CA GLY A 87 -5.45 -13.45 1.07
C GLY A 87 -5.87 -14.02 -0.27
N GLU A 88 -6.46 -13.14 -1.05
CA GLU A 88 -6.92 -13.42 -2.40
C GLU A 88 -5.75 -13.48 -3.40
N TRP A 89 -5.89 -14.33 -4.42
CA TRP A 89 -4.94 -14.60 -5.47
C TRP A 89 -5.65 -14.63 -6.82
N TRP A 90 -4.96 -14.16 -7.85
CA TRP A 90 -5.42 -14.25 -9.24
C TRP A 90 -4.22 -14.48 -10.16
N ASP A 91 -4.25 -15.55 -10.96
CA ASP A 91 -3.18 -15.92 -11.90
C ASP A 91 -1.76 -15.91 -11.27
N GLY A 92 -1.65 -16.41 -10.04
CA GLY A 92 -0.40 -16.45 -9.27
C GLY A 92 -0.03 -15.12 -8.61
N ALA A 93 -0.86 -14.09 -8.74
CA ALA A 93 -0.65 -12.78 -8.18
C ALA A 93 -1.42 -12.52 -6.89
N TRP A 94 -0.87 -11.76 -5.94
CA TRP A 94 -1.67 -11.24 -4.82
C TRP A 94 -2.63 -10.21 -5.39
N ASN A 95 -3.93 -10.43 -5.21
CA ASN A 95 -4.99 -9.58 -5.73
C ASN A 95 -6.11 -9.50 -4.71
N GLY A 96 -7.00 -8.51 -4.78
CA GLY A 96 -8.12 -8.42 -3.83
C GLY A 96 -7.68 -8.15 -2.39
N GLN A 97 -8.43 -8.62 -1.39
CA GLN A 97 -8.08 -8.39 0.02
C GLN A 97 -6.99 -9.36 0.50
N GLY A 98 -6.07 -8.86 1.33
CA GLY A 98 -5.07 -9.71 1.94
C GLY A 98 -4.29 -9.05 3.06
N ARG A 99 -3.44 -9.86 3.69
CA ARG A 99 -2.54 -9.51 4.78
C ARG A 99 -1.13 -9.93 4.39
N HIS A 100 -0.18 -9.02 4.53
CA HIS A 100 1.24 -9.26 4.25
C HIS A 100 2.08 -8.84 5.45
N CYS A 101 2.80 -9.79 6.03
CA CYS A 101 3.77 -9.56 7.07
C CYS A 101 5.18 -9.72 6.51
N LYS A 102 6.01 -8.68 6.65
CA LYS A 102 7.42 -8.75 6.27
C LYS A 102 8.25 -9.44 7.34
N SER A 103 9.46 -9.89 7.00
CA SER A 103 10.40 -10.48 7.96
C SER A 103 10.74 -9.59 9.17
N ASN A 104 10.67 -8.26 9.00
CA ASN A 104 10.89 -7.32 10.09
C ASN A 104 9.68 -7.17 11.03
N GLY A 105 8.55 -7.82 10.74
CA GLY A 105 7.30 -7.74 11.52
C GLY A 105 6.33 -6.66 11.06
N ASP A 106 6.65 -5.84 10.06
CA ASP A 106 5.70 -4.84 9.55
C ASP A 106 4.53 -5.57 8.89
N LEU A 107 3.31 -5.16 9.24
CA LEU A 107 2.09 -5.78 8.78
C LEU A 107 1.29 -4.81 7.92
N TYR A 108 0.93 -5.24 6.71
CA TYR A 108 -0.07 -4.58 5.88
C TYR A 108 -1.34 -5.44 5.80
N GLU A 109 -2.49 -4.81 5.89
CA GLU A 109 -3.79 -5.41 5.65
C GLU A 109 -4.61 -4.49 4.74
N GLY A 110 -5.12 -5.01 3.64
CA GLY A 110 -5.89 -4.22 2.68
C GLY A 110 -5.85 -4.80 1.28
N THR A 111 -6.15 -3.97 0.30
CA THR A 111 -6.28 -4.42 -1.09
C THR A 111 -4.93 -4.49 -1.81
N PHE A 112 -4.79 -5.50 -2.65
CA PHE A 112 -3.67 -5.70 -3.56
C PHE A 112 -4.17 -5.68 -5.01
N LEU A 113 -3.34 -5.18 -5.91
CA LEU A 113 -3.50 -5.30 -7.34
C LEU A 113 -2.14 -5.75 -7.89
N ASP A 114 -2.06 -6.97 -8.38
CA ASP A 114 -0.84 -7.58 -8.92
C ASP A 114 0.36 -7.41 -7.97
N HIS A 115 0.24 -7.91 -6.73
CA HIS A 115 1.23 -7.81 -5.63
C HIS A 115 1.40 -6.43 -5.01
N ILE A 116 0.87 -5.40 -5.64
CA ILE A 116 1.12 -4.03 -5.23
C ILE A 116 -0.05 -3.57 -4.37
N LYS A 117 0.27 -3.03 -3.18
CA LYS A 117 -0.74 -2.39 -2.31
C LYS A 117 -1.52 -1.35 -3.10
N HIS A 118 -2.83 -1.50 -3.11
CA HIS A 118 -3.75 -0.65 -3.86
C HIS A 118 -5.02 -0.43 -3.03
N GLY A 119 -5.86 0.54 -3.38
CA GLY A 119 -7.13 0.74 -2.69
C GLY A 119 -6.94 1.13 -1.23
N LEU A 120 -7.81 0.65 -0.34
CA LEU A 120 -7.72 0.95 1.09
C LEU A 120 -6.83 -0.07 1.80
N GLY A 121 -6.09 0.40 2.80
CA GLY A 121 -5.34 -0.50 3.67
C GLY A 121 -4.81 0.16 4.93
N ARG A 122 -4.38 -0.71 5.84
CA ARG A 122 -3.78 -0.40 7.13
C ARG A 122 -2.38 -0.98 7.19
N TYR A 123 -1.43 -0.21 7.70
CA TYR A 123 -0.03 -0.59 7.83
C TYR A 123 0.43 -0.34 9.27
N GLU A 124 0.80 -1.41 9.96
CA GLU A 124 1.44 -1.37 11.27
C GLU A 124 2.94 -1.52 11.10
N TYR A 125 3.70 -0.62 11.72
CA TYR A 125 5.14 -0.73 11.78
C TYR A 125 5.52 -1.65 12.94
N ALA A 126 6.48 -2.54 12.72
CA ALA A 126 6.87 -3.58 13.68
C ALA A 126 7.36 -3.03 15.01
N ASP A 127 7.93 -1.82 15.00
CA ASP A 127 8.39 -1.11 16.19
C ASP A 127 7.23 -0.61 17.08
N GLY A 128 5.97 -0.75 16.64
CA GLY A 128 4.79 -0.27 17.34
C GLY A 128 4.69 1.25 17.42
N THR A 129 5.57 1.99 16.73
CA THR A 129 5.65 3.44 16.85
C THR A 129 4.57 4.14 16.03
N ARG A 130 4.07 3.47 14.99
CA ARG A 130 3.24 4.08 13.95
C ARG A 130 2.22 3.11 13.38
N VAL A 131 1.05 3.67 13.07
CA VAL A 131 0.00 2.99 12.29
C VAL A 131 -0.49 3.94 11.21
N PHE A 132 -0.47 3.48 9.96
CA PHE A 132 -1.10 4.19 8.84
C PHE A 132 -2.40 3.52 8.44
N THR A 133 -3.46 4.29 8.22
CA THR A 133 -4.71 3.81 7.60
C THR A 133 -5.09 4.76 6.48
N GLY A 134 -5.28 4.27 5.27
CA GLY A 134 -5.63 5.13 4.14
C GLY A 134 -5.56 4.46 2.78
N ARG A 135 -5.54 5.30 1.75
CA ARG A 135 -5.57 4.90 0.35
C ARG A 135 -4.15 4.77 -0.21
N TYR A 136 -3.97 3.70 -0.98
CA TYR A 136 -2.77 3.35 -1.72
C TYR A 136 -3.07 3.38 -3.23
N VAL A 137 -2.10 3.85 -4.02
CA VAL A 137 -2.10 3.73 -5.47
C VAL A 137 -0.69 3.30 -5.89
N GLN A 138 -0.58 2.16 -6.56
CA GLN A 138 0.71 1.63 -7.03
C GLN A 138 1.76 1.56 -5.90
N GLY A 139 1.34 1.07 -4.73
CA GLY A 139 2.20 0.89 -3.56
C GLY A 139 2.46 2.18 -2.77
N GLN A 140 2.09 3.34 -3.31
CA GLN A 140 2.28 4.65 -2.67
C GLN A 140 1.06 5.05 -1.86
N ARG A 141 1.30 5.52 -0.63
CA ARG A 141 0.28 6.22 0.16
C ARG A 141 -0.04 7.54 -0.55
N VAL A 142 -1.32 7.81 -0.77
CA VAL A 142 -1.78 9.04 -1.44
C VAL A 142 -2.68 9.88 -0.54
N GLU A 143 -3.38 9.26 0.40
CA GLU A 143 -4.25 9.92 1.36
C GLU A 143 -4.47 9.02 2.57
N GLY A 144 -4.50 9.57 3.77
CA GLY A 144 -4.77 8.77 4.96
C GLY A 144 -4.34 9.41 6.26
N THR A 145 -4.45 8.60 7.31
CA THR A 145 -4.11 8.96 8.67
C THR A 145 -2.87 8.20 9.11
N MET A 146 -1.88 8.91 9.67
CA MET A 146 -0.79 8.33 10.44
C MET A 146 -1.01 8.65 11.92
N GLN A 147 -1.05 7.63 12.76
CA GLN A 147 -1.05 7.74 14.22
C GLN A 147 0.34 7.38 14.74
N TYR A 148 0.83 8.12 15.73
CA TYR A 148 2.13 7.94 16.33
C TYR A 148 1.99 7.54 17.80
N GLN A 149 3.00 6.87 18.35
CA GLN A 149 3.02 6.39 19.74
C GLN A 149 2.92 7.52 20.78
N ASP A 150 3.39 8.73 20.45
CA ASP A 150 3.27 9.91 21.31
C ASP A 150 1.86 10.52 21.33
N GLY A 151 0.89 9.88 20.65
CA GLY A 151 -0.49 10.35 20.52
C GLY A 151 -0.68 11.39 19.41
N SER A 152 0.39 11.88 18.77
CA SER A 152 0.25 12.77 17.62
C SER A 152 -0.37 12.04 16.43
N LYS A 153 -1.01 12.81 15.55
CA LYS A 153 -1.76 12.27 14.42
C LYS A 153 -1.70 13.21 13.22
N TYR A 154 -1.35 12.68 12.06
CA TYR A 154 -1.53 13.35 10.78
C TYR A 154 -2.71 12.76 10.04
N GLN A 155 -3.56 13.60 9.44
CA GLN A 155 -4.58 13.19 8.49
C GLN A 155 -4.50 14.09 7.26
N GLY A 156 -4.28 13.52 6.09
CA GLY A 156 -4.22 14.30 4.86
C GLY A 156 -3.56 13.56 3.70
N GLN A 157 -3.06 14.36 2.77
CA GLN A 157 -2.45 13.91 1.53
C GLN A 157 -1.00 13.44 1.73
N TRP A 158 -0.59 12.49 0.89
CA TRP A 158 0.74 11.89 0.94
C TRP A 158 1.37 11.89 -0.44
N TYR A 159 2.68 12.09 -0.49
CA TYR A 159 3.46 11.99 -1.72
C TYR A 159 4.86 11.46 -1.40
N ASN A 160 5.28 10.39 -2.10
CA ASN A 160 6.55 9.68 -1.90
C ASN A 160 6.84 9.38 -0.42
N GLY A 161 5.82 8.89 0.29
CA GLY A 161 5.90 8.51 1.69
C GLY A 161 6.02 9.66 2.69
N LYS A 162 5.85 10.91 2.25
CA LYS A 162 5.90 12.12 3.08
C LYS A 162 4.54 12.82 3.12
N ARG A 163 4.24 13.52 4.21
CA ARG A 163 3.10 14.43 4.30
C ARG A 163 3.26 15.52 3.25
N HIS A 164 2.24 15.73 2.43
CA HIS A 164 2.28 16.66 1.30
C HIS A 164 0.88 17.15 0.97
N GLY A 165 0.74 18.38 0.45
CA GLY A 165 -0.58 18.94 0.13
C GLY A 165 -1.34 19.33 1.40
N ARG A 166 -2.68 19.26 1.37
CA ARG A 166 -3.51 19.67 2.51
C ARG A 166 -3.61 18.56 3.56
N GLY A 167 -3.58 18.96 4.82
CA GLY A 167 -3.82 18.04 5.93
C GLY A 167 -4.03 18.74 7.27
N THR A 168 -4.32 17.92 8.27
CA THR A 168 -4.42 18.30 9.68
C THR A 168 -3.37 17.51 10.45
N TYR A 169 -2.60 18.18 11.31
CA TYR A 169 -1.68 17.55 12.25
C TYR A 169 -2.06 17.93 13.66
N GLN A 170 -2.46 16.93 14.45
CA GLN A 170 -2.61 17.04 15.89
C GLN A 170 -1.27 16.66 16.53
N PHE A 171 -0.69 17.59 17.27
CA PHE A 171 0.54 17.40 18.02
C PHE A 171 0.25 16.70 19.35
N SER A 172 1.29 16.11 19.94
CA SER A 172 1.18 15.41 21.23
C SER A 172 0.91 16.33 22.41
N ASP A 173 1.20 17.63 22.28
CA ASP A 173 0.83 18.66 23.25
C ASP A 173 -0.66 19.09 23.16
N GLY A 174 -1.41 18.57 22.18
CA GLY A 174 -2.80 18.92 21.92
C GLY A 174 -2.99 20.07 20.93
N SER A 175 -1.92 20.72 20.47
CA SER A 175 -1.98 21.71 19.41
C SER A 175 -2.51 21.07 18.11
N ILE A 176 -3.21 21.85 17.28
CA ILE A 176 -3.76 21.37 16.00
C ILE A 176 -3.36 22.35 14.90
N TYR A 177 -2.63 21.85 13.90
CA TYR A 177 -2.39 22.57 12.66
C TYR A 177 -3.31 22.04 11.55
N LYS A 178 -3.91 22.94 10.78
CA LYS A 178 -4.65 22.64 9.55
C LYS A 178 -4.14 23.55 8.44
N GLY A 179 -3.62 22.96 7.37
CA GLY A 179 -3.07 23.74 6.26
C GLY A 179 -2.27 22.89 5.29
N GLU A 180 -1.33 23.54 4.60
CA GLU A 180 -0.49 22.88 3.60
C GLU A 180 0.78 22.27 4.19
N PHE A 181 1.28 21.24 3.51
CA PHE A 181 2.49 20.49 3.83
C PHE A 181 3.32 20.29 2.57
N VAL A 182 4.64 20.37 2.69
CA VAL A 182 5.59 20.00 1.64
C VAL A 182 6.71 19.17 2.26
N LYS A 183 6.83 17.91 1.82
CA LYS A 183 7.90 16.99 2.24
C LYS A 183 8.04 16.91 3.77
N ASP A 184 6.94 16.61 4.45
CA ASP A 184 6.81 16.54 5.92
C ASP A 184 6.83 17.86 6.68
N ARG A 185 6.97 19.01 6.02
CA ARG A 185 7.01 20.31 6.70
C ARG A 185 5.71 21.07 6.50
N ILE A 186 5.23 21.70 7.56
CA ILE A 186 4.18 22.74 7.49
C ILE A 186 4.66 23.83 6.53
N HIS A 187 3.81 24.19 5.57
CA HIS A 187 4.12 25.13 4.49
C HIS A 187 2.85 25.86 4.02
N GLY A 188 3.00 26.89 3.20
CA GLY A 188 1.87 27.57 2.55
C GLY A 188 0.92 28.22 3.56
N ALA A 189 -0.37 28.30 3.22
CA ALA A 189 -1.38 28.83 4.13
C ALA A 189 -1.80 27.79 5.17
N GLY A 190 -1.97 28.22 6.42
CA GLY A 190 -2.43 27.33 7.48
C GLY A 190 -2.84 28.03 8.77
N GLN A 191 -3.52 27.27 9.61
CA GLN A 191 -3.97 27.67 10.95
C GLN A 191 -3.38 26.72 11.99
N LEU A 192 -2.71 27.27 13.00
CA LEU A 192 -2.31 26.55 14.22
C LEU A 192 -3.20 27.02 15.37
N VAL A 193 -3.81 26.08 16.08
CA VAL A 193 -4.56 26.32 17.33
C VAL A 193 -3.79 25.65 18.46
N TRP A 194 -3.48 26.41 19.50
CA TRP A 194 -2.83 25.90 20.72
C TRP A 194 -3.87 25.35 21.70
N PRO A 195 -3.46 24.52 22.68
CA PRO A 195 -4.39 23.92 23.65
C PRO A 195 -5.18 24.94 24.48
N ASP A 196 -4.61 26.13 24.68
CA ASP A 196 -5.26 27.22 25.40
C ASP A 196 -6.37 27.92 24.58
N GLY A 197 -6.55 27.56 23.30
CA GLY A 197 -7.50 28.18 22.37
C GLY A 197 -6.94 29.36 21.59
N GLY A 198 -5.73 29.83 21.93
CA GLY A 198 -5.00 30.78 21.10
C GLY A 198 -4.78 30.21 19.70
N ARG A 199 -4.62 31.08 18.70
CA ARG A 199 -4.39 30.61 17.32
C ARG A 199 -3.54 31.57 16.50
N TYR A 200 -2.87 31.01 15.51
CA TYR A 200 -2.22 31.74 14.42
C TYR A 200 -2.84 31.31 13.09
N VAL A 201 -3.18 32.28 12.26
CA VAL A 201 -3.65 32.08 10.88
C VAL A 201 -2.74 32.88 9.96
N GLY A 202 -2.07 32.21 9.02
CA GLY A 202 -1.14 32.90 8.14
C GLY A 202 -0.32 31.97 7.27
N GLU A 203 0.74 32.51 6.71
CA GLU A 203 1.68 31.78 5.88
C GLU A 203 2.74 31.03 6.71
N TRP A 204 3.26 29.95 6.12
CA TRP A 204 4.24 29.08 6.73
C TRP A 204 5.33 28.71 5.75
N SER A 205 6.58 28.70 6.22
CA SER A 205 7.73 28.22 5.46
C SER A 205 8.59 27.30 6.30
N LEU A 206 8.83 26.08 5.80
CA LEU A 206 9.69 25.08 6.43
C LEU A 206 9.39 24.83 7.93
N GLY A 207 8.11 24.82 8.31
CA GLY A 207 7.68 24.61 9.69
C GLY A 207 7.63 25.86 10.56
N LYS A 208 7.92 27.04 10.02
CA LYS A 208 7.92 28.31 10.76
C LYS A 208 6.87 29.27 10.20
N ARG A 209 6.28 30.08 11.08
CA ARG A 209 5.43 31.22 10.67
C ARG A 209 6.25 32.14 9.75
N HIS A 210 5.67 32.52 8.63
CA HIS A 210 6.31 33.33 7.59
C HIS A 210 5.27 34.22 6.92
N GLY A 211 5.66 35.19 6.10
CA GLY A 211 4.73 35.98 5.30
C GLY A 211 3.68 36.72 6.14
N THR A 212 2.48 36.93 5.58
CA THR A 212 1.41 37.63 6.30
C THR A 212 0.66 36.69 7.26
N GLY A 213 0.27 37.22 8.43
CA GLY A 213 -0.49 36.44 9.41
C GLY A 213 -1.22 37.25 10.47
N ARG A 214 -2.01 36.55 11.27
CA ARG A 214 -2.76 37.07 12.42
C ARG A 214 -2.67 36.09 13.58
N GLU A 215 -2.27 36.59 14.74
CA GLU A 215 -2.22 35.84 16.00
C GLU A 215 -3.31 36.36 16.93
N PHE A 216 -4.05 35.44 17.55
CA PHE A 216 -5.15 35.74 18.44
C PHE A 216 -4.95 35.05 19.79
N LEU A 217 -5.39 35.70 20.86
CA LEU A 217 -5.52 35.12 22.18
C LEU A 217 -6.67 34.11 22.24
N ALA A 218 -6.73 33.37 23.34
CA ALA A 218 -7.74 32.35 23.61
C ALA A 218 -9.19 32.86 23.54
N ASP A 219 -9.42 34.09 24.01
CA ASP A 219 -10.71 34.79 23.98
C ASP A 219 -11.12 35.29 22.58
N GLY A 220 -10.25 35.11 21.58
CA GLY A 220 -10.46 35.59 20.22
C GLY A 220 -9.88 36.96 19.93
N THR A 221 -9.36 37.68 20.93
CA THR A 221 -8.77 39.02 20.77
C THR A 221 -7.56 38.96 19.84
N LEU A 222 -7.51 39.87 18.85
CA LEU A 222 -6.36 40.00 17.96
C LEU A 222 -5.15 40.50 18.76
N ARG A 223 -4.12 39.65 18.88
CA ARG A 223 -2.87 39.97 19.56
C ARG A 223 -1.90 40.69 18.64
N ARG A 224 -1.82 40.24 17.38
CA ARG A 224 -0.88 40.76 16.38
C ARG A 224 -1.37 40.47 14.97
N GLU A 225 -1.16 41.43 14.09
CA GLU A 225 -1.27 41.30 12.64
C GLU A 225 -0.02 41.93 12.01
N GLY A 226 0.52 41.34 10.94
CA GLY A 226 1.74 41.86 10.32
C GLY A 226 2.45 40.86 9.41
N THR A 227 3.78 40.95 9.38
CA THR A 227 4.64 40.03 8.61
C THR A 227 5.53 39.22 9.55
N TRP A 228 5.75 37.95 9.24
CA TRP A 228 6.64 37.06 9.97
C TRP A 228 7.82 36.63 9.11
N ARG A 229 8.99 36.49 9.73
CA ARG A 229 10.19 35.89 9.15
C ARG A 229 10.76 34.88 10.15
N ASP A 230 10.90 33.64 9.70
CA ASP A 230 11.49 32.54 10.47
C ASP A 230 10.91 32.35 11.88
N GLY A 231 9.59 32.50 12.01
CA GLY A 231 8.86 32.31 13.26
C GLY A 231 8.67 33.56 14.10
N SER A 232 9.36 34.65 13.74
CA SER A 232 9.35 35.92 14.46
C SER A 232 8.64 37.01 13.66
N PRO A 233 7.83 37.86 14.32
CA PRO A 233 7.27 39.04 13.67
C PRO A 233 8.36 40.08 13.38
N ILE A 234 8.23 40.81 12.27
CA ILE A 234 9.14 41.89 11.84
C ILE A 234 8.42 43.23 11.71
#